data_AF-A0A951IU77-F1
#
_entry.id   AF-A0A951IU77-F1
#
_cell.length_a   1.000
_cell.length_b   1.000
_cell.length_c   1.000
_cell.angle_alpha   90.00
_cell.angle_beta   90.00
_cell.angle_gamma   90.00
#
_symmetry.space_group_name_H-M   'P 1'
#
loop_
_entity.id
_entity.type
_entity.pdbx_description
1 polymer ?
#
loop_
_entity_poly.entity_id
_entity_poly.type
_entity_poly.pdbx_seq_one_letter_code
_entity_poly.pdbx_strand_id
1 'polypeptide(L)'
;MTPVSSDRARDVALAWERLVGEIDEVLRARALSPDRLVVLVPYAQLMDAGRRAWARVHPTGFSPRFESSRNWATSLQPFAPGPGDICMDMARDSLMAAALIDRVAPARADAALRSVMVSRLVEAARQLAPLAAARPPTKRLAWAEPLRTALTAGPQALQWEGLLASLALTWASTSAYATDVLWSSSAQPGFAADFLVVLQGFQADPLAAALVSHWGLNALSVPFELTSRDVGARLHACGDAEDEAQRAAACVIEHVNAGRAPVALVA
;
A
#
# COMPACT_ATOMS: atom_id res chain seq x y z
N MET A 1 17.31 23.72 26.68
CA MET A 1 17.46 23.17 25.32
C MET A 1 18.34 21.93 25.44
N THR A 2 17.70 20.78 25.60
CA THR A 2 18.28 19.47 25.97
C THR A 2 17.82 18.43 24.95
N PRO A 3 18.48 17.25 24.82
CA PRO A 3 18.65 16.55 23.55
C PRO A 3 17.45 15.65 23.21
N VAL A 4 16.36 16.23 22.70
CA VAL A 4 15.20 15.47 22.21
C VAL A 4 15.56 14.57 21.01
N SER A 5 16.60 14.92 20.26
CA SER A 5 17.00 14.21 19.03
C SER A 5 17.66 12.84 19.29
N SER A 6 18.41 12.67 20.39
CA SER A 6 19.06 11.38 20.70
C SER A 6 18.07 10.37 21.28
N ASP A 7 17.06 10.85 22.01
CA ASP A 7 16.05 10.01 22.65
C ASP A 7 15.10 9.37 21.62
N ARG A 8 14.67 10.12 20.59
CA ARG A 8 13.84 9.57 19.51
C ARG A 8 14.55 8.50 18.68
N ALA A 9 15.84 8.71 18.35
CA ALA A 9 16.61 7.72 17.61
C ALA A 9 16.76 6.41 18.41
N ARG A 10 16.89 6.53 19.73
CA ARG A 10 16.92 5.39 20.65
C ARG A 10 15.57 4.68 20.73
N ASP A 11 14.46 5.40 20.82
CA ASP A 11 13.11 4.81 20.86
C ASP A 11 12.82 4.02 19.57
N VAL A 12 13.21 4.55 18.41
CA VAL A 12 13.11 3.84 17.11
C VAL A 12 13.98 2.59 17.10
N ALA A 13 15.22 2.67 17.58
CA ALA A 13 16.11 1.52 17.64
C ALA A 13 15.59 0.41 18.56
N LEU A 14 14.97 0.79 19.69
CA LEU A 14 14.32 -0.13 20.63
C LEU A 14 13.07 -0.80 20.04
N ALA A 15 12.24 -0.05 19.30
CA ALA A 15 11.08 -0.62 18.62
C ALA A 15 11.51 -1.68 17.59
N TRP A 16 12.56 -1.41 16.83
CA TRP A 16 13.15 -2.38 15.91
C TRP A 16 13.77 -3.58 16.63
N GLU A 17 14.45 -3.40 17.76
CA GLU A 17 14.98 -4.53 18.55
C GLU A 17 13.88 -5.44 19.08
N ARG A 18 12.78 -4.86 19.59
CA ARG A 18 11.62 -5.64 20.04
C ARG A 18 11.02 -6.44 18.91
N LEU A 19 10.82 -5.80 17.75
CA LEU A 19 10.29 -6.48 16.57
C LEU A 19 11.19 -7.64 16.12
N VAL A 20 12.51 -7.44 16.11
CA VAL A 20 13.45 -8.53 15.77
C VAL A 20 13.34 -9.67 16.79
N GLY A 21 13.21 -9.36 18.09
CA GLY A 21 12.99 -10.35 19.13
C GLY A 21 11.70 -11.16 18.95
N GLU A 22 10.59 -10.50 18.60
CA GLU A 22 9.31 -11.17 18.30
C GLU A 22 9.44 -12.10 17.08
N ILE A 23 10.14 -11.63 16.03
CA ILE A 23 10.43 -12.46 14.85
C ILE A 23 11.27 -13.68 15.24
N ASP A 24 12.30 -13.51 16.08
CA ASP A 24 13.14 -14.62 16.55
C ASP A 24 12.38 -15.66 17.35
N GLU A 25 11.42 -15.23 18.19
CA GLU A 25 10.54 -16.15 18.91
C GLU A 25 9.70 -16.98 17.96
N VAL A 26 9.13 -16.35 16.92
CA VAL A 26 8.38 -17.06 15.88
C VAL A 26 9.24 -18.06 15.12
N LEU A 27 10.45 -17.65 14.71
CA LEU A 27 11.37 -18.51 13.97
C LEU A 27 11.79 -19.72 14.81
N ARG A 28 12.13 -19.52 16.10
CA ARG A 28 12.50 -20.61 17.01
C ARG A 28 11.34 -21.55 17.30
N ALA A 29 10.16 -21.01 17.61
CA ALA A 29 8.98 -21.81 17.93
C ALA A 29 8.54 -22.71 16.75
N ARG A 30 8.85 -22.30 15.52
CA ARG A 30 8.46 -23.00 14.29
C ARG A 30 9.61 -23.71 13.58
N ALA A 31 10.82 -23.66 14.14
CA ALA A 31 12.04 -24.18 13.52
C ALA A 31 12.26 -23.70 12.08
N LEU A 32 12.00 -22.41 11.82
CA LEU A 32 12.12 -21.78 10.51
C LEU A 32 13.49 -21.12 10.34
N SER A 33 14.01 -21.17 9.11
CA SER A 33 15.23 -20.45 8.75
C SER A 33 14.90 -18.98 8.41
N PRO A 34 15.72 -17.99 8.85
CA PRO A 34 15.46 -16.58 8.58
C PRO A 34 15.34 -16.24 7.08
N ASP A 35 16.10 -16.86 6.18
CA ASP A 35 16.03 -16.61 4.73
C ASP A 35 14.69 -17.02 4.10
N ARG A 36 13.94 -17.90 4.77
CA ARG A 36 12.61 -18.36 4.37
C ARG A 36 11.49 -17.48 4.92
N LEU A 37 11.83 -16.41 5.64
CA LEU A 37 10.87 -15.43 6.15
C LEU A 37 10.80 -14.21 5.23
N VAL A 38 9.57 -13.78 4.92
CA VAL A 38 9.30 -12.46 4.33
C VAL A 38 8.67 -11.56 5.38
N VAL A 39 9.26 -10.39 5.58
CA VAL A 39 8.71 -9.33 6.42
C VAL A 39 8.18 -8.23 5.50
N LEU A 40 6.87 -8.14 5.37
CA LEU A 40 6.22 -7.06 4.63
C LEU A 40 6.22 -5.79 5.46
N VAL A 41 6.87 -4.76 4.91
CA VAL A 41 6.91 -3.43 5.51
C VAL A 41 5.83 -2.53 4.88
N PRO A 42 5.16 -1.68 5.69
CA PRO A 42 4.08 -0.81 5.19
C PRO A 42 4.61 0.32 4.30
N TYR A 43 5.89 0.67 4.46
CA TYR A 43 6.58 1.71 3.69
C TYR A 43 7.93 1.17 3.23
N ALA A 44 8.22 1.25 1.92
CA ALA A 44 9.46 0.69 1.35
C ALA A 44 10.73 1.28 1.97
N GLN A 45 10.66 2.50 2.50
CA GLN A 45 11.73 3.18 3.23
C GLN A 45 12.15 2.43 4.51
N LEU A 46 11.29 1.57 5.05
CA LEU A 46 11.57 0.77 6.25
C LEU A 46 12.35 -0.52 5.95
N MET A 47 12.49 -0.93 4.69
CA MET A 47 13.17 -2.18 4.35
C MET A 47 14.64 -2.17 4.82
N ASP A 48 15.37 -1.09 4.56
CA ASP A 48 16.75 -0.95 4.99
C ASP A 48 16.88 -0.79 6.51
N ALA A 49 15.89 -0.15 7.15
CA ALA A 49 15.85 -0.05 8.61
C ALA A 49 15.71 -1.43 9.25
N GLY A 50 14.79 -2.26 8.75
CA GLY A 50 14.62 -3.64 9.20
C GLY A 50 15.85 -4.51 8.97
N ARG A 51 16.47 -4.44 7.78
CA ARG A 51 17.73 -5.15 7.48
C ARG A 51 18.85 -4.79 8.45
N ARG A 52 19.04 -3.50 8.73
CA ARG A 52 20.05 -3.03 9.68
C ARG A 52 19.74 -3.46 11.11
N ALA A 53 18.48 -3.40 11.51
CA ALA A 53 18.05 -3.84 12.83
C ALA A 53 18.35 -5.33 13.04
N TRP A 54 17.99 -6.17 12.06
CA TRP A 54 18.30 -7.59 12.08
C TRP A 54 19.80 -7.85 12.19
N ALA A 55 20.61 -7.25 11.30
CA ALA A 55 22.06 -7.46 11.26
C ALA A 55 22.78 -7.02 12.56
N ARG A 56 22.19 -6.10 13.32
CA ARG A 56 22.74 -5.66 14.61
C ARG A 56 22.50 -6.68 15.73
N VAL A 57 21.35 -7.36 15.71
CA VAL A 57 21.02 -8.42 16.67
C VAL A 57 21.66 -9.75 16.26
N HIS A 58 21.70 -10.03 14.96
CA HIS A 58 22.30 -11.21 14.34
C HIS A 58 23.43 -10.80 13.37
N PRO A 59 24.66 -10.57 13.88
CA PRO A 59 25.80 -10.15 13.06
C PRO A 59 26.22 -11.18 12.00
N THR A 60 25.82 -12.43 12.19
CA THR A 60 26.17 -13.56 11.32
C THR A 60 24.95 -14.42 11.03
N GLY A 61 24.91 -15.03 9.85
CA GLY A 61 23.85 -15.96 9.45
C GLY A 61 22.91 -15.38 8.40
N PHE A 62 21.80 -16.08 8.19
CA PHE A 62 20.76 -15.66 7.25
C PHE A 62 19.91 -14.52 7.80
N SER A 63 19.26 -13.79 6.90
CA SER A 63 18.40 -12.65 7.23
C SER A 63 17.04 -12.78 6.53
N PRO A 64 15.95 -12.39 7.19
CA PRO A 64 14.65 -12.24 6.56
C PRO A 64 14.68 -11.26 5.39
N ARG A 65 13.81 -11.51 4.41
CA ARG A 65 13.59 -10.57 3.32
C ARG A 65 12.59 -9.50 3.75
N PHE A 66 13.11 -8.30 4.02
CA PHE A 66 12.29 -7.11 4.24
C PHE A 66 11.88 -6.52 2.88
N GLU A 67 10.59 -6.59 2.56
CA GLU A 67 10.05 -6.19 1.25
C GLU A 67 8.75 -5.39 1.38
N SER A 68 8.45 -4.55 0.39
CA SER A 68 7.06 -4.09 0.18
C SER A 68 6.28 -5.17 -0.57
N SER A 69 4.95 -5.14 -0.51
CA SER A 69 4.10 -6.06 -1.28
C SER A 69 4.42 -6.03 -2.79
N ARG A 70 4.73 -4.85 -3.33
CA ARG A 70 5.10 -4.66 -4.74
C ARG A 70 6.48 -5.22 -5.08
N ASN A 71 7.47 -5.05 -4.19
CA ASN A 71 8.80 -5.61 -4.40
C ASN A 71 8.75 -7.14 -4.37
N TRP A 72 7.99 -7.70 -3.44
CA TRP A 72 7.83 -9.15 -3.35
C TRP A 72 7.10 -9.73 -4.56
N ALA A 73 6.03 -9.07 -5.01
CA ALA A 73 5.37 -9.46 -6.23
C ALA A 73 6.34 -9.44 -7.43
N THR A 74 7.14 -8.38 -7.55
CA THR A 74 8.12 -8.23 -8.64
C THR A 74 9.22 -9.29 -8.59
N SER A 75 9.66 -9.70 -7.39
CA SER A 75 10.68 -10.74 -7.23
C SER A 75 10.17 -12.14 -7.58
N LEU A 76 8.85 -12.37 -7.47
CA LEU A 76 8.21 -13.60 -7.94
C LEU A 76 7.94 -13.59 -9.45
N GLN A 77 7.42 -12.48 -9.97
CA GLN A 77 7.10 -12.34 -11.39
C GLN A 77 7.02 -10.87 -11.81
N PRO A 78 7.78 -10.43 -12.83
CA PRO A 78 7.60 -9.11 -13.43
C PRO A 78 6.19 -8.96 -14.00
N PHE A 79 5.60 -7.78 -13.82
CA PHE A 79 4.25 -7.46 -14.28
C PHE A 79 4.24 -6.24 -15.19
N ALA A 80 3.46 -6.34 -16.28
CA ALA A 80 3.11 -5.23 -17.14
C ALA A 80 1.58 -5.23 -17.34
N PRO A 81 0.88 -4.11 -17.09
CA PRO A 81 -0.56 -4.01 -17.32
C PRO A 81 -0.91 -4.24 -18.79
N GLY A 82 -1.90 -5.09 -19.04
CA GLY A 82 -2.48 -5.32 -20.36
C GLY A 82 -3.22 -4.08 -20.88
N PRO A 83 -3.64 -4.08 -22.17
CA PRO A 83 -4.21 -2.90 -22.82
C PRO A 83 -5.45 -2.31 -22.13
N GLY A 84 -6.26 -3.16 -21.48
CA GLY A 84 -7.47 -2.76 -20.76
C GLY A 84 -7.33 -2.64 -19.26
N ASP A 85 -6.14 -2.90 -18.70
CA ASP A 85 -5.92 -2.86 -17.26
C ASP A 85 -5.67 -1.44 -16.77
N ILE A 86 -6.08 -1.15 -15.53
CA ILE A 86 -5.64 0.05 -14.82
C ILE A 86 -4.11 -0.01 -14.65
N CYS A 87 -3.41 0.98 -15.19
CA CYS A 87 -1.94 1.01 -15.18
C CYS A 87 -1.36 2.06 -14.23
N MET A 88 -2.21 2.91 -13.64
CA MET A 88 -1.83 4.03 -12.77
C MET A 88 -1.04 5.14 -13.49
N ASP A 89 -1.01 5.10 -14.83
CA ASP A 89 -0.48 6.17 -15.67
C ASP A 89 -1.64 7.05 -16.14
N MET A 90 -1.56 8.37 -15.90
CA MET A 90 -2.68 9.27 -16.19
C MET A 90 -3.04 9.31 -17.67
N ALA A 91 -2.05 9.28 -18.57
CA ALA A 91 -2.33 9.38 -20.00
C ALA A 91 -3.01 8.12 -20.51
N ARG A 92 -2.47 6.95 -20.18
CA ARG A 92 -3.02 5.66 -20.61
C ARG A 92 -4.37 5.35 -19.95
N ASP A 93 -4.51 5.59 -18.64
CA ASP A 93 -5.78 5.41 -17.94
C ASP A 93 -6.86 6.35 -18.51
N SER A 94 -6.52 7.60 -18.85
CA SER A 94 -7.48 8.56 -19.44
C SER A 94 -7.97 8.12 -20.82
N LEU A 95 -7.09 7.57 -21.65
CA LEU A 95 -7.48 7.02 -22.96
C LEU A 95 -8.42 5.81 -22.81
N MET A 96 -8.13 4.91 -21.87
CA MET A 96 -9.00 3.77 -21.60
C MET A 96 -10.35 4.23 -21.03
N ALA A 97 -10.35 5.14 -20.07
CA ALA A 97 -11.56 5.73 -19.51
C ALA A 97 -12.41 6.39 -20.59
N ALA A 98 -11.82 7.17 -21.50
CA ALA A 98 -12.50 7.76 -22.64
C ALA A 98 -13.17 6.70 -23.54
N ALA A 99 -12.45 5.64 -23.88
CA ALA A 99 -13.00 4.54 -24.68
C ALA A 99 -14.12 3.78 -23.96
N LEU A 100 -14.07 3.65 -22.63
CA LEU A 100 -15.14 3.06 -21.84
C LEU A 100 -16.39 3.95 -21.82
N ILE A 101 -16.22 5.26 -21.63
CA ILE A 101 -17.31 6.25 -21.66
C ILE A 101 -18.01 6.24 -23.01
N ASP A 102 -17.25 6.25 -24.12
CA ASP A 102 -17.82 6.27 -25.46
C ASP A 102 -18.67 5.03 -25.79
N ARG A 103 -18.48 3.91 -25.06
CA ARG A 103 -19.28 2.69 -25.22
C ARG A 103 -20.62 2.74 -24.47
N VAL A 104 -20.70 3.51 -23.39
CA VAL A 104 -21.86 3.50 -22.47
C VAL A 104 -22.65 4.80 -22.47
N ALA A 105 -22.03 5.91 -22.86
CA ALA A 105 -22.66 7.21 -23.00
C ALA A 105 -22.97 7.48 -24.49
N PRO A 106 -24.22 7.85 -24.85
CA PRO A 106 -24.57 8.17 -26.23
C PRO A 106 -23.76 9.36 -26.77
N ALA A 107 -23.55 9.40 -28.09
CA ALA A 107 -22.77 10.38 -28.86
C ALA A 107 -23.24 11.86 -28.77
N ARG A 108 -24.08 12.21 -27.80
CA ARG A 108 -24.62 13.56 -27.54
C ARG A 108 -24.13 14.18 -26.22
N ALA A 109 -23.21 13.54 -25.49
CA ALA A 109 -22.54 14.21 -24.38
C ALA A 109 -21.69 15.38 -24.91
N ASP A 110 -21.95 16.59 -24.43
CA ASP A 110 -21.10 17.75 -24.68
C ASP A 110 -19.63 17.41 -24.36
N ALA A 111 -18.69 17.93 -25.15
CA ALA A 111 -17.26 17.69 -24.99
C ALA A 111 -16.78 18.06 -23.57
N ALA A 112 -17.37 19.10 -22.97
CA ALA A 112 -17.11 19.49 -21.59
C ALA A 112 -17.53 18.40 -20.59
N LEU A 113 -18.76 17.89 -20.72
CA LEU A 113 -19.27 16.81 -19.86
C LEU A 113 -18.44 15.53 -20.04
N ARG A 114 -18.06 15.19 -21.27
CA ARG A 114 -17.20 14.04 -21.56
C ARG A 114 -15.86 14.14 -20.83
N SER A 115 -15.21 15.30 -20.87
CA SER A 115 -13.94 15.52 -20.17
C SER A 115 -14.07 15.29 -18.66
N VAL A 116 -15.12 15.83 -18.04
CA VAL A 116 -15.40 15.62 -16.61
C VAL A 116 -15.64 14.15 -16.30
N MET A 117 -16.44 13.44 -17.10
CA MET A 117 -16.72 12.01 -16.92
C MET A 117 -15.45 11.17 -16.98
N VAL A 118 -14.54 11.45 -17.92
CA VAL A 118 -13.25 10.75 -18.02
C VAL A 118 -12.41 10.96 -16.76
N SER A 119 -12.26 12.20 -16.31
CA SER A 119 -11.49 12.50 -15.10
C SER A 119 -12.07 11.79 -13.87
N ARG A 120 -13.40 11.81 -13.71
CA ARG A 120 -14.09 11.17 -12.58
C ARG A 120 -14.03 9.66 -12.63
N LEU A 121 -14.10 9.06 -13.82
CA LEU A 121 -13.93 7.62 -13.98
C LEU A 121 -12.52 7.18 -13.56
N VAL A 122 -11.48 7.89 -14.01
CA VAL A 122 -10.09 7.57 -13.64
C VAL A 122 -9.89 7.71 -12.12
N GLU A 123 -10.40 8.78 -11.52
CA GLU A 123 -10.31 9.01 -10.08
C GLU A 123 -10.99 7.88 -9.27
N ALA A 124 -12.23 7.54 -9.62
CA ALA A 124 -12.97 6.46 -8.96
C ALA A 124 -12.29 5.09 -9.15
N ALA A 125 -11.80 4.79 -10.35
CA ALA A 125 -11.09 3.54 -10.63
C ALA A 125 -9.80 3.43 -9.81
N ARG A 126 -9.07 4.53 -9.62
CA ARG A 126 -7.85 4.58 -8.80
C ARG A 126 -8.13 4.41 -7.31
N GLN A 127 -9.23 4.94 -6.81
CA GLN A 127 -9.65 4.71 -5.41
C GLN A 127 -10.03 3.24 -5.17
N LEU A 128 -10.64 2.58 -6.16
CA LEU A 128 -11.04 1.17 -6.07
C LEU A 128 -9.90 0.19 -6.34
N ALA A 129 -8.88 0.57 -7.11
CA ALA A 129 -7.80 -0.32 -7.52
C ALA A 129 -7.07 -1.02 -6.36
N PRO A 130 -6.69 -0.36 -5.25
CA PRO A 130 -6.09 -1.04 -4.09
C PRO A 130 -7.01 -2.09 -3.45
N LEU A 131 -8.32 -1.81 -3.39
CA LEU A 131 -9.32 -2.73 -2.85
C LEU A 131 -9.51 -3.96 -3.74
N ALA A 132 -9.48 -3.75 -5.06
CA ALA A 132 -9.56 -4.82 -6.05
C ALA A 132 -8.28 -5.68 -6.06
N ALA A 133 -7.11 -5.05 -5.99
CA ALA A 133 -5.80 -5.72 -5.91
C ALA A 133 -5.63 -6.55 -4.62
N ALA A 134 -6.31 -6.16 -3.54
CA ALA A 134 -6.39 -6.92 -2.29
C ALA A 134 -7.26 -8.18 -2.39
N ARG A 135 -7.90 -8.45 -3.53
CA ARG A 135 -8.65 -9.68 -3.78
C ARG A 135 -7.84 -10.63 -4.67
N PRO A 136 -7.87 -11.95 -4.41
CA PRO A 136 -7.39 -12.93 -5.37
C PRO A 136 -8.05 -12.71 -6.74
N PRO A 137 -7.32 -12.85 -7.87
CA PRO A 137 -7.85 -12.57 -9.21
C PRO A 137 -9.18 -13.27 -9.49
N THR A 138 -9.29 -14.55 -9.09
CA THR A 138 -10.48 -15.38 -9.28
C THR A 138 -11.67 -14.99 -8.41
N LYS A 139 -11.47 -14.19 -7.35
CA LYS A 139 -12.53 -13.76 -6.41
C LYS A 139 -12.95 -12.31 -6.60
N ARG A 140 -12.25 -11.56 -7.45
CA ARG A 140 -12.43 -10.12 -7.61
C ARG A 140 -13.80 -9.74 -8.16
N LEU A 141 -14.32 -10.48 -9.14
CA LEU A 141 -15.67 -10.28 -9.68
C LEU A 141 -16.76 -10.56 -8.64
N ALA A 142 -16.60 -11.63 -7.85
CA ALA A 142 -17.54 -11.96 -6.78
C ALA A 142 -17.57 -10.88 -5.67
N TRP A 143 -16.43 -10.24 -5.39
CA TRP A 143 -16.35 -9.09 -4.49
C TRP A 143 -17.06 -7.86 -5.04
N ALA A 144 -16.97 -7.62 -6.36
CA ALA A 144 -17.57 -6.46 -7.00
C ALA A 144 -19.10 -6.58 -7.12
N GLU A 145 -19.65 -7.78 -7.28
CA GLU A 145 -21.07 -8.00 -7.53
C GLU A 145 -22.04 -7.36 -6.50
N PRO A 146 -21.87 -7.54 -5.17
CA PRO A 146 -22.73 -6.88 -4.19
C PRO A 146 -22.58 -5.35 -4.22
N LEU A 147 -21.37 -4.84 -4.48
CA LEU A 147 -21.11 -3.40 -4.59
C LEU A 147 -21.79 -2.80 -5.82
N ARG A 148 -21.75 -3.51 -6.95
CA ARG A 148 -22.43 -3.12 -8.18
C ARG A 148 -23.93 -2.97 -7.98
N THR A 149 -24.54 -3.91 -7.25
CA THR A 149 -25.98 -3.87 -6.92
C THR A 149 -26.33 -2.64 -6.08
N ALA A 150 -25.50 -2.33 -5.07
CA ALA A 150 -25.68 -1.15 -4.23
C ALA A 150 -25.56 0.17 -5.02
N LEU A 151 -24.64 0.24 -5.99
CA LEU A 151 -24.44 1.41 -6.84
C LEU A 151 -25.61 1.66 -7.80
N THR A 152 -26.31 0.61 -8.24
CA THR A 152 -27.48 0.73 -9.12
C THR A 152 -28.78 1.13 -8.43
N ALA A 153 -28.84 1.07 -7.09
CA ALA A 153 -30.05 1.34 -6.31
C ALA A 153 -30.28 2.84 -5.99
N GLY A 154 -29.48 3.75 -6.57
CA GLY A 154 -29.54 5.18 -6.29
C GLY A 154 -30.70 5.94 -6.97
N PRO A 155 -30.99 7.18 -6.55
CA PRO A 155 -31.98 8.05 -7.19
C PRO A 155 -31.64 8.34 -8.66
N GLN A 156 -32.65 8.48 -9.53
CA GLN A 156 -32.45 8.81 -10.96
C GLN A 156 -31.68 10.12 -11.19
N ALA A 157 -31.75 11.07 -10.25
CA ALA A 157 -31.00 12.32 -10.31
C ALA A 157 -29.47 12.13 -10.32
N LEU A 158 -28.97 10.97 -9.87
CA LEU A 158 -27.54 10.61 -9.81
C LEU A 158 -27.17 9.54 -10.85
N GLN A 159 -27.87 9.51 -11.99
CA GLN A 159 -27.66 8.49 -13.01
C GLN A 159 -26.22 8.45 -13.56
N TRP A 160 -25.55 9.60 -13.66
CA TRP A 160 -24.19 9.69 -14.20
C TRP A 160 -23.17 9.22 -13.17
N GLU A 161 -23.34 9.60 -11.91
CA GLU A 161 -22.51 9.14 -10.79
C GLU A 161 -22.62 7.63 -10.62
N GLY A 162 -23.85 7.08 -10.65
CA GLY A 162 -24.09 5.64 -10.58
C GLY A 162 -23.46 4.88 -11.75
N LEU A 163 -23.56 5.44 -12.97
CA LEU A 163 -22.90 4.88 -14.15
C LEU A 163 -21.38 4.88 -14.01
N LEU A 164 -20.78 6.02 -13.65
CA LEU A 164 -19.34 6.17 -13.47
C LEU A 164 -18.81 5.24 -12.38
N ALA A 165 -19.49 5.16 -11.24
CA ALA A 165 -19.12 4.27 -10.15
C ALA A 165 -19.20 2.80 -10.56
N SER A 166 -20.26 2.40 -11.27
CA SER A 166 -20.40 1.03 -11.78
C SER A 166 -19.34 0.67 -12.82
N LEU A 167 -19.00 1.61 -13.69
CA LEU A 167 -17.96 1.44 -14.70
C LEU A 167 -16.57 1.36 -14.06
N ALA A 168 -16.28 2.24 -13.08
CA ALA A 168 -15.04 2.22 -12.31
C ALA A 168 -14.86 0.88 -11.57
N LEU A 169 -15.92 0.39 -10.93
CA LEU A 169 -15.91 -0.89 -10.23
C LEU A 169 -15.70 -2.06 -11.19
N THR A 170 -16.36 -2.04 -12.35
CA THR A 170 -16.18 -3.07 -13.39
C THR A 170 -14.74 -3.08 -13.91
N TRP A 171 -14.19 -1.91 -14.21
CA TRP A 171 -12.81 -1.78 -14.67
C TRP A 171 -11.80 -2.24 -13.62
N ALA A 172 -11.94 -1.81 -12.37
CA ALA A 172 -11.07 -2.26 -11.28
C ALA A 172 -11.21 -3.77 -11.02
N SER A 173 -12.41 -4.32 -11.09
CA SER A 173 -12.62 -5.74 -10.78
C SER A 173 -12.20 -6.70 -11.88
N THR A 174 -12.01 -6.21 -13.11
CA THR A 174 -11.57 -7.00 -14.28
C THR A 174 -10.11 -6.76 -14.63
N SER A 175 -9.49 -5.71 -14.09
CA SER A 175 -8.07 -5.43 -14.31
C SER A 175 -7.18 -6.48 -13.65
N ALA A 176 -6.06 -6.79 -14.29
CA ALA A 176 -4.92 -7.45 -13.67
C ALA A 176 -4.07 -6.45 -12.88
N TYR A 177 -3.42 -6.92 -11.81
CA TYR A 177 -2.57 -6.10 -10.94
C TYR A 177 -1.21 -6.74 -10.70
N ALA A 178 -0.22 -5.89 -10.42
CA ALA A 178 1.15 -6.34 -10.13
C ALA A 178 1.22 -7.35 -8.98
N THR A 179 0.33 -7.23 -8.00
CA THR A 179 0.28 -8.11 -6.82
C THR A 179 -0.50 -9.40 -7.04
N ASP A 180 -1.02 -9.65 -8.24
CA ASP A 180 -1.82 -10.86 -8.51
C ASP A 180 -1.02 -12.15 -8.31
N VAL A 181 0.29 -12.11 -8.55
CA VAL A 181 1.21 -13.23 -8.30
C VAL A 181 1.28 -13.65 -6.83
N LEU A 182 0.99 -12.73 -5.89
CA LEU A 182 0.99 -13.03 -4.44
C LEU A 182 -0.13 -14.00 -4.02
N TRP A 183 -1.09 -14.26 -4.91
CA TRP A 183 -2.18 -15.23 -4.72
C TRP A 183 -1.94 -16.56 -5.45
N SER A 184 -0.81 -16.68 -6.18
CA SER A 184 -0.47 -17.85 -6.98
C SER A 184 0.30 -18.90 -6.16
N SER A 185 0.54 -20.07 -6.76
CA SER A 185 1.39 -21.11 -6.17
C SER A 185 2.81 -20.63 -5.87
N SER A 186 3.35 -19.68 -6.64
CA SER A 186 4.68 -19.11 -6.42
C SER A 186 4.82 -18.36 -5.09
N ALA A 187 3.71 -17.93 -4.51
CA ALA A 187 3.65 -17.25 -3.22
C ALA A 187 3.12 -18.15 -2.09
N GLN A 188 2.97 -19.45 -2.30
CA GLN A 188 2.53 -20.35 -1.22
C GLN A 188 3.69 -20.69 -0.27
N PRO A 189 3.38 -20.96 1.03
CA PRO A 189 4.34 -21.51 1.98
C PRO A 189 5.05 -22.74 1.39
N GLY A 190 6.38 -22.80 1.49
CA GLY A 190 7.20 -23.89 0.93
C GLY A 190 7.85 -23.56 -0.41
N PHE A 191 7.35 -22.59 -1.18
CA PHE A 191 7.95 -22.22 -2.46
C PHE A 191 9.01 -21.12 -2.29
N ALA A 192 8.57 -19.85 -2.30
CA ALA A 192 9.46 -18.71 -2.17
C ALA A 192 9.75 -18.33 -0.70
N ALA A 193 8.84 -18.64 0.22
CA ALA A 193 8.95 -18.37 1.65
C ALA A 193 8.10 -19.40 2.42
N ASP A 194 8.38 -19.58 3.71
CA ASP A 194 7.65 -20.49 4.59
C ASP A 194 6.76 -19.75 5.58
N PHE A 195 7.07 -18.47 5.85
CA PHE A 195 6.29 -17.65 6.77
C PHE A 195 6.28 -16.18 6.34
N LEU A 196 5.18 -15.50 6.67
CA LEU A 196 4.93 -14.10 6.36
C LEU A 196 4.71 -13.29 7.63
N VAL A 197 5.55 -12.29 7.87
CA VAL A 197 5.30 -11.28 8.92
C VAL A 197 4.85 -10.00 8.24
N VAL A 198 3.73 -9.43 8.68
CA VAL A 198 3.22 -8.15 8.18
C VAL A 198 3.36 -7.11 9.27
N LEU A 199 4.17 -6.08 9.01
CA LEU A 199 4.25 -4.93 9.90
C LEU A 199 3.09 -3.98 9.60
N GLN A 200 2.33 -3.61 10.62
CA GLN A 200 1.24 -2.65 10.46
C GLN A 200 1.79 -1.23 10.36
N GLY A 201 1.31 -0.50 9.34
CA GLY A 201 1.56 0.93 9.19
C GLY A 201 0.52 1.78 9.93
N PHE A 202 0.60 3.10 9.74
CA PHE A 202 -0.38 4.04 10.31
C PHE A 202 -1.77 3.92 9.65
N GLN A 203 -1.80 3.55 8.37
CA GLN A 203 -3.02 3.39 7.60
C GLN A 203 -3.33 1.90 7.43
N ALA A 204 -4.61 1.57 7.38
CA ALA A 204 -5.04 0.21 7.06
C ALA A 204 -4.57 -0.17 5.64
N ASP A 205 -3.95 -1.33 5.51
CA ASP A 205 -3.57 -1.93 4.23
C ASP A 205 -4.47 -3.15 3.94
N PRO A 206 -5.48 -3.02 3.06
CA PRO A 206 -6.38 -4.11 2.71
C PRO A 206 -5.67 -5.32 2.10
N LEU A 207 -4.61 -5.10 1.32
CA LEU A 207 -3.85 -6.19 0.69
C LEU A 207 -3.08 -6.96 1.76
N ALA A 208 -2.38 -6.27 2.65
CA ALA A 208 -1.62 -6.92 3.70
C ALA A 208 -2.54 -7.74 4.64
N ALA A 209 -3.68 -7.18 5.04
CA ALA A 209 -4.68 -7.90 5.84
C ALA A 209 -5.24 -9.14 5.13
N ALA A 210 -5.50 -9.02 3.81
CA ALA A 210 -5.98 -10.14 3.01
C ALA A 210 -4.91 -11.23 2.80
N LEU A 211 -3.63 -10.86 2.69
CA LEU A 211 -2.51 -11.81 2.62
C LEU A 211 -2.32 -12.56 3.93
N VAL A 212 -2.38 -11.90 5.09
CA VAL A 212 -2.36 -12.57 6.40
C VAL A 212 -3.49 -13.60 6.49
N SER A 213 -4.70 -13.21 6.09
CA SER A 213 -5.86 -14.11 6.08
C SER A 213 -5.67 -15.32 5.13
N HIS A 214 -5.01 -15.11 3.99
CA HIS A 214 -4.76 -16.15 2.99
C HIS A 214 -3.66 -17.13 3.41
N TRP A 215 -2.59 -16.64 4.03
CA TRP A 215 -1.49 -17.46 4.55
C TRP A 215 -1.85 -18.18 5.85
N GLY A 216 -2.87 -17.70 6.57
CA GLY A 216 -3.44 -18.36 7.74
C GLY A 216 -2.41 -18.56 8.85
N LEU A 217 -2.20 -19.81 9.26
CA LEU A 217 -1.25 -20.16 10.32
C LEU A 217 0.21 -19.87 9.97
N ASN A 218 0.52 -19.61 8.69
CA ASN A 218 1.85 -19.26 8.21
C ASN A 218 2.06 -17.74 8.09
N ALA A 219 1.18 -16.93 8.69
CA ALA A 219 1.36 -15.49 8.78
C ALA A 219 1.13 -14.93 10.18
N LEU A 220 1.76 -13.80 10.46
CA LEU A 220 1.55 -12.99 11.65
C LEU A 220 1.49 -11.51 11.27
N SER A 221 0.54 -10.78 11.85
CA SER A 221 0.52 -9.32 11.79
C SER A 221 1.10 -8.76 13.09
N VAL A 222 2.07 -7.86 12.99
CA VAL A 222 2.76 -7.25 14.13
C VAL A 222 2.59 -5.72 14.08
N PRO A 223 2.13 -5.08 15.16
CA PRO A 223 2.07 -3.63 15.23
C PRO A 223 3.48 -3.04 15.33
N PHE A 224 3.76 -1.98 14.57
CA PHE A 224 5.02 -1.25 14.71
C PHE A 224 4.85 -0.06 15.68
N GLU A 225 4.86 -0.36 16.98
CA GLU A 225 4.63 0.64 18.02
C GLU A 225 5.89 1.44 18.33
N LEU A 226 5.85 2.74 18.02
CA LEU A 226 6.76 3.71 18.60
C LEU A 226 6.11 4.23 19.89
N THR A 227 6.82 4.16 21.02
CA THR A 227 6.35 4.81 22.25
C THR A 227 6.19 6.30 22.01
N SER A 228 4.94 6.76 21.85
CA SER A 228 4.65 8.18 21.65
C SER A 228 4.91 8.91 22.96
N ARG A 229 6.06 9.59 23.07
CA ARG A 229 6.19 10.68 24.04
C ARG A 229 5.41 11.85 23.47
N ASP A 230 4.65 12.53 24.32
CA ASP A 230 3.97 13.78 23.95
C ASP A 230 5.04 14.87 23.74
N VAL A 231 5.63 14.86 22.55
CA VAL A 231 6.59 15.86 22.11
C VAL A 231 5.77 16.87 21.34
N GLY A 232 5.37 17.94 22.04
CA GLY A 232 4.49 18.97 21.51
C GLY A 232 4.81 19.36 20.06
N ALA A 233 3.78 19.45 19.23
CA ALA A 233 3.92 19.85 17.84
C ALA A 233 4.46 21.29 17.77
N ARG A 234 5.46 21.51 16.91
CA ARG A 234 5.87 22.88 16.56
C ARG A 234 4.91 23.39 15.51
N LEU A 235 4.22 24.48 15.82
CA LEU A 235 3.34 25.15 14.87
C LEU A 235 4.12 26.16 14.06
N HIS A 236 3.71 26.27 12.81
CA HIS A 236 4.44 26.90 11.73
C HIS A 236 3.41 27.76 11.00
N ALA A 237 3.39 29.08 11.25
CA ALA A 237 2.45 29.97 10.57
C ALA A 237 2.80 30.05 9.07
N CYS A 238 1.78 29.94 8.22
CA CYS A 238 1.89 29.94 6.77
C CYS A 238 0.92 30.98 6.19
N GLY A 239 1.33 31.70 5.14
CA GLY A 239 0.49 32.69 4.48
C GLY A 239 -0.52 32.10 3.48
N ASP A 240 -0.13 31.02 2.81
CA ASP A 240 -0.94 30.28 1.85
C ASP A 240 -0.45 28.81 1.74
N ALA A 241 -1.05 28.05 0.83
CA ALA A 241 -0.70 26.64 0.61
C ALA A 241 0.70 26.44 0.01
N GLU A 242 1.23 27.43 -0.72
CA GLU A 242 2.60 27.35 -1.27
C GLU A 242 3.63 27.53 -0.14
N ASP A 243 3.42 28.54 0.72
CA ASP A 243 4.24 28.77 1.91
C ASP A 243 4.17 27.58 2.88
N GLU A 244 2.99 26.97 3.04
CA GLU A 244 2.85 25.72 3.81
C GLU A 244 3.70 24.59 3.23
N ALA A 245 3.63 24.35 1.93
CA ALA A 245 4.41 23.30 1.27
C ALA A 245 5.93 23.56 1.38
N GLN A 246 6.36 24.81 1.19
CA GLN A 246 7.76 25.21 1.32
C GLN A 246 8.28 25.03 2.76
N ARG A 247 7.49 25.43 3.76
CA ARG A 247 7.87 25.29 5.18
C ARG A 247 7.87 23.83 5.62
N ALA A 248 6.90 23.03 5.20
CA ALA A 248 6.90 21.59 5.44
C ALA A 248 8.15 20.92 4.83
N ALA A 249 8.49 21.27 3.59
CA ALA A 249 9.70 20.78 2.93
C ALA A 249 10.98 21.18 3.68
N ALA A 250 11.07 22.43 4.15
CA ALA A 250 12.20 22.90 4.96
C ALA A 250 12.36 22.10 6.25
N CYS A 251 11.27 21.82 6.97
CA CYS A 251 11.29 20.98 8.16
C CYS A 251 11.77 19.55 7.86
N VAL A 252 11.30 18.95 6.76
CA VAL A 252 11.76 17.63 6.33
C VAL A 252 13.26 17.64 6.04
N ILE A 253 13.75 18.62 5.29
CA ILE A 253 15.18 18.76 4.95
C ILE A 253 16.02 18.91 6.22
N GLU A 254 15.58 19.72 7.18
CA GLU A 254 16.26 19.88 8.47
C GLU A 254 16.34 18.54 9.23
N HIS A 255 15.26 17.75 9.25
CA HIS A 255 15.28 16.43 9.86
C HIS A 255 16.22 15.46 9.16
N VAL A 256 16.20 15.43 7.82
CA VAL A 256 17.09 14.56 7.03
C VAL A 256 18.55 14.95 7.21
N ASN A 257 18.90 16.24 7.14
CA ASN A 257 20.27 16.73 7.32
C ASN A 257 20.83 16.43 8.72
N ALA A 258 19.97 16.36 9.73
CA ALA A 258 20.34 15.97 11.08
C ALA A 258 20.38 14.43 11.28
N GLY A 259 20.30 13.64 10.20
CA GLY A 259 20.36 12.17 10.25
C GLY A 259 19.08 11.50 10.75
N ARG A 260 17.96 12.23 10.87
CA ARG A 260 16.68 11.68 11.37
C ARG A 260 15.82 11.15 10.23
N ALA A 261 16.33 10.15 9.51
CA ALA A 261 15.63 9.49 8.40
C ALA A 261 15.23 8.05 8.77
N PRO A 262 14.09 7.53 8.26
CA PRO A 262 13.13 8.20 7.38
C PRO A 262 12.21 9.21 8.10
N VAL A 263 11.70 10.20 7.36
CA VAL A 263 10.72 11.20 7.83
C VAL A 263 9.36 10.92 7.18
N ALA A 264 8.28 10.98 7.96
CA ALA A 264 6.92 10.89 7.45
C ALA A 264 6.27 12.28 7.35
N LEU A 265 5.54 12.51 6.27
CA LEU A 265 4.65 13.65 6.11
C LEU A 265 3.22 13.18 6.39
N VAL A 266 2.47 13.99 7.15
CA VAL A 266 1.05 13.76 7.44
C VAL A 266 0.32 14.99 6.92
N ALA A 267 -0.61 14.77 6.00
CA ALA A 267 -1.45 15.79 5.37
C ALA A 267 -2.92 15.43 5.59
#